data_AF-E4T2F9-F1
#
_entry.id   AF-E4T2F9-F1
#
_cell.length_a   1.000
_cell.length_b   1.000
_cell.length_c   1.000
_cell.angle_alpha   90.00
_cell.angle_beta   90.00
_cell.angle_gamma   90.00
#
_symmetry.space_group_name_H-M   'P 1'
#
loop_
_entity.id
_entity.type
_entity.pdbx_description
1 polymer ?
#
loop_
_entity_poly.entity_id
_entity_poly.type
_entity_poly.pdbx_seq_one_letter_code
_entity_poly.pdbx_strand_id
1 'polypeptide(L)'
;MKKILSLIVILVAFGASVSAVNPSDYSIFYKLNNAGTFSSIVRYLDADKEQADQLKYVFSLTENKLNSSLKADNENSAQKALMFNLANAKAILSESQYRKYLTMLNVSVYNEKVTLLAINE
;
A
#
# COMPACT_ATOMS: atom_id res chain seq x y z
N MET A 1 8.75 -1.41 -21.46
CA MET A 1 8.32 -1.08 -20.07
C MET A 1 7.45 0.17 -20.04
N LYS A 2 6.21 0.12 -20.58
CA LYS A 2 5.25 1.25 -20.54
C LYS A 2 3.91 0.91 -19.86
N LYS A 3 3.73 -0.32 -19.35
CA LYS A 3 2.40 -0.85 -18.95
C LYS A 3 2.27 -1.29 -17.48
N ILE A 4 3.31 -1.17 -16.65
CA ILE A 4 3.28 -1.68 -15.26
C ILE A 4 2.75 -0.64 -14.25
N LEU A 5 2.55 0.62 -14.67
CA LEU A 5 2.10 1.70 -13.76
C LEU A 5 0.57 1.77 -13.55
N SER A 6 -0.22 0.90 -14.19
CA SER A 6 -1.66 1.13 -14.32
C SER A 6 -2.54 0.61 -13.19
N LEU A 7 -2.05 -0.20 -12.23
CA LEU A 7 -2.92 -0.82 -11.22
C LEU A 7 -3.21 0.05 -9.99
N ILE A 8 -2.22 0.78 -9.47
CA ILE A 8 -2.44 1.69 -8.32
C ILE A 8 -3.30 2.91 -8.73
N VAL A 9 -3.25 3.32 -10.00
CA VAL A 9 -4.09 4.42 -10.54
C VAL A 9 -5.57 4.01 -10.57
N ILE A 10 -5.89 2.72 -10.74
CA ILE A 10 -7.27 2.24 -10.80
C ILE A 10 -7.97 2.38 -9.43
N LEU A 11 -7.26 2.30 -8.30
CA LEU A 11 -7.84 2.57 -6.97
C LEU A 11 -8.24 4.05 -6.78
N VAL A 12 -7.70 4.97 -7.57
CA VAL A 12 -8.00 6.41 -7.49
C VAL A 12 -9.21 6.80 -8.37
N ALA A 13 -9.60 5.96 -9.33
CA ALA A 13 -10.62 6.29 -10.33
C ALA A 13 -12.07 5.96 -9.92
N PHE A 14 -12.31 5.27 -8.80
CA PHE A 14 -13.65 4.88 -8.35
C PHE A 14 -14.31 5.90 -7.39
N GLY A 15 -14.04 7.19 -7.54
CA GLY A 15 -14.76 8.21 -6.78
C GLY A 15 -16.11 8.54 -7.42
N ALA A 16 -17.15 7.71 -7.23
CA ALA A 16 -18.57 8.10 -7.44
C ALA A 16 -19.64 7.08 -6.96
N SER A 17 -19.31 6.07 -6.16
CA SER A 17 -20.33 5.21 -5.52
C SER A 17 -20.21 5.32 -4.02
N VAL A 18 -21.28 5.75 -3.34
CA VAL A 18 -21.39 5.76 -1.87
C VAL A 18 -21.37 4.31 -1.39
N SER A 19 -20.17 3.75 -1.28
CA SER A 19 -19.93 2.42 -0.74
C SER A 19 -19.19 2.59 0.58
N ALA A 20 -19.60 1.85 1.61
CA ALA A 20 -18.91 1.83 2.89
C ALA A 20 -17.45 1.42 2.68
N VAL A 21 -16.52 2.09 3.36
CA VAL A 21 -15.10 1.80 3.21
C VAL A 21 -14.82 0.39 3.72
N ASN A 22 -14.44 -0.53 2.84
CA ASN A 22 -14.18 -1.90 3.22
C ASN A 22 -12.70 -2.07 3.63
N PRO A 23 -12.40 -2.48 4.88
CA PRO A 23 -11.02 -2.73 5.33
C PRO A 23 -10.25 -3.71 4.44
N SER A 24 -10.92 -4.65 3.77
CA SER A 24 -10.28 -5.61 2.87
C SER A 24 -9.61 -4.95 1.66
N ASP A 25 -10.08 -3.76 1.24
CA ASP A 25 -9.55 -3.06 0.07
C ASP A 25 -8.17 -2.42 0.36
N TYR A 26 -7.80 -2.34 1.64
CA TYR A 26 -6.57 -1.71 2.14
C TYR A 26 -5.68 -2.68 2.95
N SER A 27 -6.07 -3.94 3.06
CA SER A 27 -5.40 -5.07 3.73
C SER A 27 -3.86 -5.06 3.63
N ILE A 28 -3.33 -4.80 2.43
CA ILE A 28 -1.89 -4.85 2.15
C ILE A 28 -1.14 -3.79 2.94
N PHE A 29 -1.72 -2.60 3.11
CA PHE A 29 -1.07 -1.50 3.83
C PHE A 29 -1.00 -1.77 5.33
N TYR A 30 -1.91 -2.57 5.89
CA TYR A 30 -1.78 -3.10 7.26
C TYR A 30 -0.66 -4.14 7.37
N LYS A 31 -0.52 -5.01 6.36
CA LYS A 31 0.53 -6.05 6.34
C LYS A 31 1.95 -5.46 6.28
N LEU A 32 2.13 -4.25 5.75
CA LEU A 32 3.44 -3.58 5.70
C LEU A 32 4.09 -3.42 7.09
N ASN A 33 3.29 -3.33 8.15
CA ASN A 33 3.78 -3.18 9.52
C ASN A 33 4.03 -4.50 10.26
N ASN A 34 3.60 -5.64 9.73
CA ASN A 34 3.92 -6.93 10.31
C ASN A 34 5.45 -7.12 10.32
N ALA A 35 6.03 -7.50 11.47
CA ALA A 35 7.49 -7.53 11.63
C ALA A 35 8.20 -8.42 10.59
N GLY A 36 7.71 -9.64 10.35
CA GLY A 36 8.30 -10.55 9.36
C GLY A 36 8.15 -10.06 7.93
N THR A 37 6.98 -9.49 7.60
CA THR A 37 6.74 -8.84 6.31
C THR A 37 7.68 -7.65 6.12
N PHE A 38 7.79 -6.77 7.12
CA PHE A 38 8.63 -5.58 7.06
C PHE A 38 10.10 -5.95 6.83
N SER A 39 10.65 -6.91 7.58
CA SER A 39 12.02 -7.38 7.36
C SER A 39 12.23 -7.94 5.94
N SER A 40 11.22 -8.64 5.40
CA SER A 40 11.27 -9.15 4.03
C SER A 40 11.23 -8.04 2.99
N ILE A 41 10.43 -6.99 3.23
CA ILE A 41 10.36 -5.80 2.37
C ILE A 41 11.71 -5.11 2.35
N VAL A 42 12.28 -4.79 3.50
CA VAL A 42 13.60 -4.10 3.61
C VAL A 42 14.66 -4.88 2.82
N ARG A 43 14.71 -6.20 2.99
CA ARG A 43 15.65 -7.06 2.25
C ARG A 43 15.39 -7.07 0.74
N TYR A 44 14.13 -7.15 0.30
CA TYR A 44 13.78 -7.16 -1.12
C TYR A 44 14.10 -5.81 -1.80
N LEU A 45 13.80 -4.72 -1.11
CA LEU A 45 14.12 -3.38 -1.56
C LEU A 45 15.62 -3.15 -1.61
N ASP A 46 16.40 -3.88 -0.80
CA ASP A 46 17.81 -3.58 -0.54
C ASP A 46 17.93 -2.18 0.09
N ALA A 47 17.09 -1.92 1.10
CA ALA A 47 17.05 -0.66 1.83
C ALA A 47 18.09 -0.67 2.95
N ASP A 48 18.83 0.42 3.09
CA ASP A 48 19.75 0.58 4.21
C ASP A 48 19.01 0.80 5.54
N LYS A 49 19.76 0.89 6.63
CA LYS A 49 19.20 1.03 7.97
C LYS A 49 18.37 2.30 8.12
N GLU A 50 18.84 3.43 7.60
CA GLU A 50 18.14 4.71 7.71
C GLU A 50 16.83 4.67 6.90
N GLN A 51 16.90 4.17 5.67
CA GLN A 51 15.72 3.96 4.83
C GLN A 51 14.71 3.02 5.50
N ALA A 52 15.18 1.94 6.13
CA ALA A 52 14.31 1.01 6.86
C ALA A 52 13.61 1.70 8.03
N ASP A 53 14.33 2.44 8.87
CA ASP A 53 13.75 3.14 10.02
C ASP A 53 12.70 4.18 9.56
N GLN A 54 12.99 4.93 8.50
CA GLN A 54 12.06 5.89 7.90
C GLN A 54 10.82 5.20 7.30
N LEU A 55 11.00 4.09 6.57
CA LEU A 55 9.88 3.31 6.03
C LEU A 55 8.99 2.76 7.13
N LYS A 56 9.57 2.27 8.24
CA LYS A 56 8.80 1.75 9.37
C LYS A 56 7.91 2.83 9.98
N TYR A 57 8.45 4.03 10.13
CA TYR A 57 7.69 5.18 10.59
C TYR A 57 6.54 5.54 9.63
N VAL A 58 6.82 5.61 8.33
CA VAL A 58 5.81 5.92 7.30
C VAL A 58 4.71 4.87 7.26
N PHE A 59 5.05 3.58 7.34
CA PHE A 59 4.07 2.49 7.35
C PHE A 59 3.18 2.58 8.59
N SER A 60 3.75 2.87 9.76
CA SER A 60 2.99 3.06 11.01
C SER A 60 2.02 4.25 10.91
N LEU A 61 2.46 5.38 10.35
CA LEU A 61 1.59 6.53 10.10
C LEU A 61 0.50 6.24 9.08
N THR A 62 0.81 5.45 8.05
CA THR A 62 -0.15 5.04 7.01
C THR A 62 -1.29 4.23 7.64
N GLU A 63 -0.95 3.23 8.45
CA GLU A 63 -1.92 2.41 9.18
C GLU A 63 -2.80 3.25 10.10
N ASN A 64 -2.21 4.18 10.86
CA ASN A 64 -2.98 5.08 11.73
C ASN A 64 -3.97 5.96 10.95
N LYS A 65 -3.56 6.47 9.78
CA LYS A 65 -4.43 7.25 8.89
C LYS A 65 -5.56 6.41 8.31
N LEU A 66 -5.27 5.18 7.89
CA LEU A 66 -6.30 4.25 7.39
C LEU A 66 -7.31 3.88 8.48
N ASN A 67 -6.83 3.52 9.68
CA ASN A 67 -7.69 3.22 10.84
C ASN A 67 -8.61 4.40 11.19
N SER A 68 -8.10 5.63 11.15
CA SER A 68 -8.90 6.83 11.40
C SER A 68 -9.94 7.07 10.30
N SER A 69 -9.61 6.77 9.05
CA SER A 69 -10.50 6.93 7.91
C SER A 69 -11.64 5.92 7.90
N LEU A 70 -11.36 4.66 8.26
CA LEU A 70 -12.37 3.60 8.40
C LEU A 70 -13.38 3.92 9.50
N LYS A 71 -12.91 4.40 10.67
CA LYS A 71 -13.79 4.81 11.76
C LYS A 71 -14.73 5.96 11.38
N ALA A 72 -14.30 6.80 10.44
CA ALA A 72 -15.07 7.93 9.94
C ALA A 72 -15.87 7.60 8.67
N ASP A 73 -15.83 6.34 8.20
CA ASP A 73 -16.38 5.90 6.90
C ASP A 73 -16.04 6.86 5.74
N ASN A 74 -14.79 7.32 5.71
CA ASN A 74 -14.35 8.39 4.82
C ASN A 74 -13.34 7.86 3.79
N GLU A 75 -13.87 7.44 2.64
CA GLU A 75 -13.08 6.87 1.55
C GLU A 75 -11.99 7.83 1.05
N ASN A 76 -12.32 9.13 0.92
CA ASN A 76 -11.36 10.15 0.50
C ASN A 76 -10.16 10.24 1.44
N SER A 77 -10.38 10.05 2.74
CA SER A 77 -9.31 10.05 3.74
C SER A 77 -8.47 8.75 3.65
N ALA A 78 -9.11 7.62 3.36
CA ALA A 78 -8.41 6.36 3.11
C ALA A 78 -7.52 6.46 1.86
N GLN A 79 -8.03 7.01 0.75
CA GLN A 79 -7.23 7.26 -0.46
C GLN A 79 -6.06 8.21 -0.19
N LYS A 80 -6.26 9.29 0.59
CA LYS A 80 -5.18 10.19 1.01
C LYS A 80 -4.12 9.48 1.86
N ALA A 81 -4.49 8.50 2.68
CA ALA A 81 -3.53 7.70 3.44
C ALA A 81 -2.64 6.85 2.52
N LEU A 82 -3.21 6.30 1.43
CA LEU A 82 -2.44 5.57 0.42
C LEU A 82 -1.47 6.50 -0.33
N MET A 83 -1.96 7.67 -0.77
CA MET A 83 -1.11 8.66 -1.43
C MET A 83 0.03 9.14 -0.53
N PHE A 84 -0.25 9.33 0.77
CA PHE A 84 0.75 9.65 1.78
C PHE A 84 1.85 8.59 1.82
N ASN A 85 1.47 7.31 1.85
CA ASN A 85 2.43 6.21 1.86
C ASN A 85 3.34 6.23 0.61
N LEU A 86 2.74 6.30 -0.58
CA LEU A 86 3.45 6.27 -1.85
C LEU A 86 4.40 7.46 -1.99
N ALA A 87 3.94 8.66 -1.65
CA ALA A 87 4.75 9.87 -1.74
C ALA A 87 5.95 9.84 -0.78
N ASN A 88 5.75 9.40 0.46
CA ASN A 88 6.85 9.31 1.43
C ASN A 88 7.82 8.17 1.11
N ALA A 89 7.32 7.01 0.67
CA ALA A 89 8.19 5.92 0.20
C ALA A 89 9.06 6.37 -0.98
N LYS A 90 8.51 7.17 -1.91
CA LYS A 90 9.28 7.76 -3.02
C LYS A 90 10.37 8.73 -2.56
N ALA A 91 10.12 9.47 -1.46
CA ALA A 91 11.09 10.42 -0.92
C ALA A 91 12.24 9.73 -0.17
N ILE A 92 11.99 8.55 0.42
CA ILE A 92 12.96 7.76 1.19
C ILE A 92 13.82 6.88 0.27
N LEU A 93 13.18 6.26 -0.72
CA LEU A 93 13.81 5.27 -1.58
C LEU A 93 14.45 5.91 -2.80
N SER A 94 15.57 5.34 -3.26
CA SER A 94 16.07 5.62 -4.60
C SER A 94 15.06 5.17 -5.66
N GLU A 95 15.22 5.66 -6.89
CA GLU A 95 14.28 5.36 -7.97
C GLU A 95 14.13 3.84 -8.23
N SER A 96 15.24 3.09 -8.19
CA SER A 96 15.23 1.63 -8.42
C SER A 96 14.51 0.90 -7.28
N GLN A 97 14.78 1.28 -6.03
CA GLN A 97 14.11 0.73 -4.85
C GLN A 97 12.61 1.08 -4.86
N TYR A 98 12.24 2.30 -5.22
CA TYR A 98 10.83 2.70 -5.32
C TYR A 98 10.08 1.93 -6.42
N ARG A 99 10.73 1.63 -7.55
CA ARG A 99 10.13 0.75 -8.58
C ARG A 99 9.91 -0.67 -8.07
N LYS A 100 10.86 -1.22 -7.31
CA LYS A 100 10.68 -2.51 -6.62
C LYS A 100 9.49 -2.46 -5.66
N TYR A 101 9.39 -1.39 -4.87
CA TYR A 101 8.28 -1.16 -3.93
C TYR A 101 6.92 -1.17 -4.63
N LEU A 102 6.76 -0.40 -5.71
CA LEU A 102 5.53 -0.39 -6.51
C LEU A 102 5.21 -1.76 -7.13
N THR A 103 6.24 -2.48 -7.59
CA THR A 103 6.06 -3.83 -8.15
C THR A 103 5.52 -4.80 -7.10
N MET A 104 6.11 -4.78 -5.89
CA MET A 104 5.67 -5.60 -4.77
C MET A 104 4.21 -5.27 -4.38
N LEU A 105 3.84 -3.99 -4.28
CA LEU A 105 2.46 -3.60 -3.99
C LEU A 105 1.50 -4.12 -5.07
N ASN A 106 1.83 -3.92 -6.35
CA ASN A 106 1.01 -4.38 -7.47
C ASN A 106 0.79 -5.90 -7.46
N VAL A 107 1.87 -6.68 -7.25
CA VAL A 107 1.79 -8.15 -7.18
C VAL A 107 0.97 -8.60 -5.97
N SER A 108 1.13 -7.92 -4.82
CA SER A 108 0.36 -8.24 -3.62
C SER A 108 -1.14 -7.99 -3.81
N VAL A 109 -1.51 -6.86 -4.42
CA VAL A 109 -2.91 -6.52 -4.74
C VAL A 109 -3.50 -7.53 -5.72
N TYR A 110 -2.73 -7.90 -6.75
CA TYR A 110 -3.17 -8.88 -7.73
C TYR A 110 -3.42 -10.25 -7.08
N ASN A 111 -2.48 -10.72 -6.26
CA ASN A 111 -2.58 -12.03 -5.61
C ASN A 111 -3.74 -12.09 -4.60
N GLU A 112 -4.01 -11.01 -3.86
CA GLU A 112 -5.18 -10.97 -2.96
C GLU A 112 -6.49 -11.02 -3.75
N LYS A 113 -6.59 -10.30 -4.87
CA LYS A 113 -7.78 -10.37 -5.74
C LYS A 113 -7.98 -11.76 -6.32
N VAL A 114 -6.92 -12.41 -6.81
CA VAL A 114 -7.00 -13.79 -7.32
C VAL A 114 -7.42 -14.76 -6.21
N THR A 115 -6.89 -14.61 -5.00
CA THR A 115 -7.24 -15.46 -3.85
C THR A 115 -8.71 -15.27 -3.45
N LEU A 116 -9.20 -14.03 -3.39
CA LEU A 116 -10.59 -13.73 -3.09
C LEU A 116 -11.54 -14.29 -4.15
N LEU A 117 -11.18 -14.27 -5.43
CA LEU A 117 -11.99 -14.86 -6.50
C LEU A 117 -12.04 -16.39 -6.39
N ALA A 118 -10.92 -17.05 -6.09
CA ALA A 118 -10.83 -18.50 -5.98
C ALA A 118 -11.52 -19.10 -4.74
N ILE A 119 -11.82 -18.30 -3.72
CA ILE A 119 -12.55 -18.74 -2.50
C ILE A 119 -14.07 -18.60 -2.68
N ASN A 120 -14.53 -17.84 -3.69
CA ASN A 120 -15.93 -17.59 -3.96
C ASN A 120 -16.49 -18.37 -5.17
N GLU A 121 -15.73 -19.36 -5.66
CA GLU A 121 -16.17 -20.40 -6.61
C GLU A 121 -16.46 -21.72 -5.88
#